data_AF-A0A4R8E2R4-F1
#
_entry.id   AF-A0A4R8E2R4-F1
#
_cell.length_a   1.000
_cell.length_b   1.000
_cell.length_c   1.000
_cell.angle_alpha   90.00
_cell.angle_beta   90.00
_cell.angle_gamma   90.00
#
_symmetry.space_group_name_H-M   'P 1'
#
loop_
_entity.id
_entity.type
_entity.pdbx_description
1 polymer ?
#
loop_
_entity_poly.entity_id
_entity_poly.type
_entity_poly.pdbx_seq_one_letter_code
_entity_poly.pdbx_strand_id
1 'polypeptide(L)'
;MDAESTVALARDVPAVEAYLATTGGHLARRNDDPAGLYWVTIRPTNPAAAAFVARVAWSVYPHRPPSILFATAVGEPTGDPRGWPAAAGYRAPVDICKPFTAEGQNLHAEWATGTHAWRNNGNPFLYVVENLIDDINRVQGARAA
;
A
#
# COMPACT_ATOMS: atom_id res chain seq x y z
N MET A 1 -6.70 -6.31 -15.39
CA MET A 1 -7.41 -5.08 -14.97
C MET A 1 -8.03 -4.47 -16.21
N ASP A 2 -9.24 -3.91 -16.10
CA ASP A 2 -9.96 -3.30 -17.23
C ASP A 2 -9.41 -1.91 -17.59
N ALA A 3 -9.85 -1.40 -18.75
CA ALA A 3 -9.42 -0.11 -19.28
C ALA A 3 -9.84 1.06 -18.37
N GLU A 4 -11.04 1.00 -17.78
CA GLU A 4 -11.55 2.04 -16.89
C GLU A 4 -10.68 2.18 -15.64
N SER A 5 -10.38 1.06 -14.97
CA SER A 5 -9.49 1.02 -13.81
C SER A 5 -8.10 1.53 -14.15
N THR A 6 -7.59 1.21 -15.36
CA THR A 6 -6.27 1.67 -15.83
C THR A 6 -6.25 3.18 -15.99
N VAL A 7 -7.27 3.77 -16.63
CA VAL A 7 -7.38 5.23 -16.81
C VAL A 7 -7.55 5.94 -15.46
N ALA A 8 -8.38 5.39 -14.57
CA ALA A 8 -8.61 5.96 -13.25
C ALA A 8 -7.34 5.94 -12.38
N LEU A 9 -6.56 4.84 -12.39
CA LEU A 9 -5.27 4.79 -11.71
C LEU A 9 -4.28 5.80 -12.30
N ALA A 10 -4.16 5.86 -13.62
CA ALA A 10 -3.23 6.79 -14.28
C ALA A 10 -3.53 8.26 -13.94
N ARG A 11 -4.81 8.62 -13.78
CA ARG A 11 -5.24 9.95 -13.33
C ARG A 11 -4.80 10.26 -11.88
N ASP A 12 -4.85 9.27 -11.00
CA ASP A 12 -4.65 9.45 -9.56
C ASP A 12 -3.18 9.35 -9.14
N VAL A 13 -2.34 8.65 -9.91
CA VAL A 13 -0.91 8.45 -9.67
C VAL A 13 -0.11 9.75 -9.46
N PRO A 14 -0.25 10.82 -10.27
CA PRO A 14 0.54 12.03 -10.10
C PRO A 14 0.41 12.67 -8.70
N ALA A 15 -0.79 12.60 -8.09
CA ALA A 15 -1.00 13.13 -6.74
C ALA A 15 -0.29 12.28 -5.68
N VAL A 16 -0.23 10.96 -5.88
CA VAL A 16 0.50 10.04 -5.00
C VAL A 16 2.01 10.28 -5.09
N GLU A 17 2.54 10.46 -6.30
CA GLU A 17 3.95 10.80 -6.52
C GLU A 17 4.32 12.13 -5.87
N ALA A 18 3.48 13.16 -6.05
CA ALA A 18 3.68 14.47 -5.43
C ALA A 18 3.70 14.36 -3.90
N TYR A 19 2.78 13.61 -3.30
CA TYR A 19 2.74 13.39 -1.86
C TYR A 19 3.97 12.63 -1.34
N LEU A 20 4.35 11.53 -1.98
CA LEU A 20 5.53 10.75 -1.61
C LEU A 20 6.82 11.57 -1.70
N ALA A 21 6.94 12.43 -2.71
CA ALA A 21 8.09 13.32 -2.83
C ALA A 21 8.26 14.24 -1.61
N THR A 22 7.16 14.69 -0.98
CA THR A 22 7.23 15.50 0.26
C THR A 22 7.79 14.75 1.47
N THR A 23 7.74 13.41 1.45
CA THR A 23 8.23 12.54 2.52
C THR A 23 9.52 11.81 2.15
N GLY A 24 10.11 12.09 0.97
CA GLY A 24 11.30 11.39 0.48
C GLY A 24 11.04 9.97 -0.03
N GLY A 25 9.77 9.60 -0.22
CA GLY A 25 9.35 8.37 -0.89
C GLY A 25 9.22 8.55 -2.40
N HIS A 26 8.86 7.46 -3.10
CA HIS A 26 8.54 7.50 -4.53
C HIS A 26 7.71 6.28 -4.95
N LEU A 27 7.04 6.39 -6.10
CA LEU A 27 6.49 5.24 -6.81
C LEU A 27 7.51 4.67 -7.79
N ALA A 28 7.46 3.36 -7.97
CA ALA A 28 8.17 2.66 -9.03
C ALA A 28 7.26 1.63 -9.69
N ARG A 29 7.53 1.36 -10.96
CA ARG A 29 6.89 0.32 -11.75
C ARG A 29 7.89 -0.26 -12.75
N ARG A 30 7.90 -1.58 -12.90
CA ARG A 30 8.72 -2.30 -13.87
C ARG A 30 7.92 -2.57 -15.14
N ASN A 31 8.62 -2.82 -16.24
CA ASN A 31 7.98 -3.06 -17.54
C ASN A 31 7.11 -4.33 -17.55
N ASP A 32 7.45 -5.32 -16.72
CA ASP A 32 6.76 -6.60 -16.56
C ASP A 32 5.69 -6.58 -15.45
N ASP A 33 5.56 -5.47 -14.71
CA ASP A 33 4.55 -5.37 -13.67
C ASP A 33 3.14 -5.29 -14.28
N PRO A 34 2.17 -6.05 -13.74
CA PRO A 34 0.76 -5.93 -14.11
C PRO A 34 0.28 -4.47 -14.04
N ALA A 35 -0.69 -4.12 -14.88
CA ALA A 35 -1.17 -2.73 -15.00
C ALA A 35 -1.60 -2.08 -13.68
N GLY A 36 -2.07 -2.86 -12.71
CA GLY A 36 -2.55 -2.37 -11.41
C GLY A 36 -1.53 -2.52 -10.29
N LEU A 37 -0.27 -2.86 -10.60
CA LEU A 37 0.78 -3.03 -9.60
C LEU A 37 1.69 -1.81 -9.57
N TYR A 38 1.90 -1.28 -8.36
CA TYR A 38 2.87 -0.25 -8.06
C TYR A 38 3.73 -0.66 -6.87
N TRP A 39 5.01 -0.27 -6.92
CA TRP A 39 5.90 -0.34 -5.77
C TRP A 39 5.97 1.04 -5.11
N VAL A 40 5.70 1.10 -3.82
CA VAL A 40 5.72 2.34 -3.03
C VAL A 40 6.91 2.28 -2.10
N THR A 41 7.92 3.12 -2.36
CA THR A 41 9.04 3.31 -1.44
C THR A 41 8.63 4.37 -0.41
N ILE A 42 8.59 3.98 0.86
CA ILE A 42 8.18 4.82 1.98
C ILE A 42 9.39 5.08 2.87
N ARG A 43 9.70 6.35 3.11
CA ARG A 43 10.71 6.77 4.09
C ARG A 43 10.01 7.09 5.43
N PRO A 44 10.33 6.37 6.52
CA PRO A 44 9.81 6.71 7.84
C PRO A 44 10.30 8.10 8.28
N THR A 45 9.52 8.76 9.14
CA THR A 45 9.93 10.05 9.74
C THR A 45 11.11 9.89 10.70
N ASN A 46 11.30 8.69 11.28
CA ASN A 46 12.52 8.35 12.01
C ASN A 46 13.70 8.27 11.03
N PRO A 47 14.66 9.22 11.08
CA PRO A 47 15.74 9.28 10.08
C PRO A 47 16.71 8.10 10.15
N ALA A 48 16.80 7.42 11.31
CA ALA A 48 17.63 6.24 11.51
C ALA A 48 17.02 4.96 10.92
N ALA A 49 15.72 4.96 10.62
CA ALA A 49 15.05 3.81 10.03
C ALA A 49 15.29 3.73 8.52
N ALA A 50 15.47 2.50 8.02
CA ALA A 50 15.54 2.23 6.58
C ALA A 50 14.17 2.38 5.91
N ALA A 51 14.16 2.69 4.62
CA ALA A 51 12.92 2.77 3.83
C ALA A 51 12.22 1.41 3.70
N PHE A 52 10.90 1.44 3.57
CA PHE A 52 10.06 0.27 3.29
C PHE A 52 9.66 0.25 1.82
N VAL A 53 9.48 -0.93 1.26
CA VAL A 53 8.96 -1.09 -0.11
C VAL A 53 7.67 -1.90 -0.05
N ALA A 54 6.54 -1.24 -0.27
CA ALA A 54 5.23 -1.88 -0.36
C ALA A 54 4.91 -2.21 -1.83
N ARG A 55 4.52 -3.44 -2.10
CA ARG A 55 3.92 -3.87 -3.36
C ARG A 55 2.40 -3.72 -3.24
N VAL A 56 1.84 -2.72 -3.92
CA VAL A 56 0.41 -2.42 -3.90
C VAL A 56 -0.20 -2.85 -5.23
N ALA A 57 -1.19 -3.75 -5.19
CA ALA A 57 -1.77 -4.36 -6.38
C ALA A 57 -3.30 -4.27 -6.40
N TRP A 58 -3.85 -3.55 -7.37
CA TRP A 58 -5.28 -3.49 -7.65
C TRP A 58 -5.70 -4.50 -8.72
N SER A 59 -6.81 -5.19 -8.45
CA SER A 59 -7.52 -5.98 -9.48
C SER A 59 -8.58 -5.15 -10.20
N VAL A 60 -9.25 -4.24 -9.49
CA VAL A 60 -10.29 -3.31 -9.95
C VAL A 60 -10.13 -1.98 -9.20
N TYR A 61 -10.03 -0.86 -9.90
CA TYR A 61 -9.86 0.47 -9.31
C TYR A 61 -10.92 1.44 -9.86
N PRO A 62 -11.51 2.34 -9.05
CA PRO A 62 -11.30 2.56 -7.62
C PRO A 62 -12.17 1.67 -6.72
N HIS A 63 -13.03 0.83 -7.29
CA HIS A 63 -14.14 0.20 -6.56
C HIS A 63 -13.75 -0.94 -5.62
N ARG A 64 -12.53 -1.47 -5.69
CA ARG A 64 -12.03 -2.49 -4.75
C ARG A 64 -10.70 -2.06 -4.12
N PRO A 65 -10.47 -2.41 -2.85
CA PRO A 65 -9.18 -2.17 -2.20
C PRO A 65 -8.06 -2.97 -2.88
N PRO A 66 -6.79 -2.52 -2.75
CA PRO A 66 -5.65 -3.29 -3.22
C PRO A 66 -5.28 -4.43 -2.28
N SER A 67 -4.59 -5.43 -2.81
CA SER A 67 -3.75 -6.33 -2.03
C SER A 67 -2.39 -5.65 -1.79
N ILE A 68 -1.87 -5.73 -0.55
CA ILE A 68 -0.62 -5.08 -0.17
C ILE A 68 0.29 -6.08 0.53
N LEU A 69 1.51 -6.19 0.03
CA LEU A 69 2.59 -6.95 0.65
C LEU A 69 3.85 -6.08 0.71
N PHE A 70 4.87 -6.51 1.46
CA PHE A 70 6.15 -5.81 1.54
C PHE A 70 7.30 -6.67 1.04
N ALA A 71 8.30 -6.01 0.44
CA ALA A 71 9.55 -6.62 0.02
C ALA A 71 10.73 -5.80 0.56
N THR A 72 11.93 -6.38 0.49
CA THR A 72 13.19 -5.71 0.85
C THR A 72 13.62 -4.69 -0.20
N ALA A 73 13.26 -4.90 -1.48
CA ALA A 73 13.45 -3.94 -2.55
C ALA A 73 12.36 -4.08 -3.64
N VAL A 74 12.33 -3.11 -4.57
CA VAL A 74 11.42 -3.12 -5.73
C VAL A 74 11.70 -4.36 -6.58
N GLY A 75 10.65 -5.13 -6.86
CA GLY A 75 10.74 -6.33 -7.69
C GLY A 75 11.21 -7.59 -6.97
N GLU A 76 11.59 -7.49 -5.69
CA GLU A 76 12.00 -8.65 -4.90
C GLU A 76 10.81 -9.45 -4.35
N PRO A 77 11.03 -10.71 -3.93
CA PRO A 77 9.99 -11.53 -3.29
C PRO A 77 9.43 -10.87 -2.02
N THR A 78 8.13 -11.04 -1.78
CA THR A 78 7.44 -10.47 -0.60
C THR A 78 7.41 -11.41 0.61
N GLY A 79 8.11 -12.55 0.53
CA GLY A 79 8.09 -13.61 1.54
C GLY A 79 9.04 -13.40 2.73
N ASP A 80 9.82 -12.31 2.75
CA ASP A 80 10.76 -12.00 3.82
C ASP A 80 10.13 -11.06 4.87
N PRO A 81 9.90 -11.51 6.12
CA PRO A 81 9.34 -10.68 7.20
C PRO A 81 10.14 -9.40 7.47
N ARG A 82 11.45 -9.38 7.19
CA ARG A 82 12.29 -8.18 7.37
C ARG A 82 11.86 -7.04 6.45
N GLY A 83 11.15 -7.32 5.36
CA GLY A 83 10.55 -6.30 4.49
C GLY A 83 9.39 -5.56 5.15
N TRP A 84 8.74 -6.14 6.16
CA TRP A 84 7.46 -5.71 6.70
C TRP A 84 7.61 -4.80 7.93
N PRO A 85 6.69 -3.84 8.13
CA PRO A 85 6.63 -3.07 9.37
C PRO A 85 6.04 -3.91 10.52
N ALA A 86 6.47 -3.66 11.75
CA ALA A 86 5.92 -4.26 12.97
C ALA A 86 4.58 -3.63 13.41
N ALA A 87 3.78 -3.16 12.46
CA ALA A 87 2.53 -2.46 12.71
C ALA A 87 1.38 -3.41 13.06
N ALA A 88 0.51 -2.99 13.96
CA ALA A 88 -0.67 -3.78 14.34
C ALA A 88 -1.53 -4.11 13.10
N GLY A 89 -1.94 -5.37 12.97
CA GLY A 89 -2.69 -5.86 11.81
C GLY A 89 -1.84 -6.31 10.62
N TYR A 90 -0.52 -6.09 10.63
CA TYR A 90 0.39 -6.59 9.60
C TYR A 90 0.85 -7.99 10.02
N ARG A 91 0.36 -9.01 9.32
CA ARG A 91 0.64 -10.43 9.64
C ARG A 91 1.74 -10.93 8.71
N ALA A 92 2.94 -10.38 8.88
CA ALA A 92 4.08 -10.66 8.02
C ALA A 92 4.41 -12.17 7.96
N PRO A 93 4.79 -12.72 6.79
CA PRO A 93 4.79 -12.11 5.47
C PRO A 93 3.49 -12.42 4.68
N VAL A 94 2.41 -12.77 5.38
CA VAL A 94 1.19 -13.35 4.80
C VAL A 94 0.29 -12.27 4.19
N ASP A 95 -0.16 -11.32 5.01
CA ASP A 95 -1.11 -10.28 4.57
C ASP A 95 -1.19 -9.11 5.57
N ILE A 96 -2.10 -8.17 5.29
CA ILE A 96 -2.46 -7.08 6.18
C ILE A 96 -3.97 -7.16 6.47
N CYS A 97 -4.32 -7.19 7.74
CA CYS A 97 -5.70 -7.19 8.23
C CYS A 97 -6.16 -5.76 8.54
N LYS A 98 -6.27 -4.92 7.49
CA LYS A 98 -6.66 -3.50 7.61
C LYS A 98 -7.80 -3.12 6.66
N PRO A 99 -8.66 -2.15 7.02
CA PRO A 99 -9.80 -1.75 6.20
C PRO A 99 -9.45 -1.25 4.79
N PHE A 100 -8.23 -0.75 4.57
CA PHE A 100 -7.79 -0.28 3.26
C PHE A 100 -7.18 -1.38 2.37
N THR A 101 -7.32 -2.65 2.74
CA THR A 101 -6.74 -3.80 2.03
C THR A 101 -7.80 -4.82 1.62
N ALA A 102 -7.54 -5.54 0.52
CA ALA A 102 -8.43 -6.57 0.00
C ALA A 102 -8.59 -7.73 0.98
N GLU A 103 -7.49 -8.16 1.59
CA GLU A 103 -7.48 -9.26 2.56
C GLU A 103 -8.29 -8.90 3.82
N GLY A 104 -8.13 -7.67 4.31
CA GLY A 104 -8.92 -7.16 5.42
C GLY A 104 -10.42 -7.11 5.12
N GLN A 105 -10.82 -6.50 3.99
CA GLN A 105 -12.23 -6.40 3.58
C GLN A 105 -12.88 -7.76 3.32
N ASN A 106 -12.12 -8.74 2.82
CA ASN A 106 -12.63 -10.10 2.60
C ASN A 106 -12.84 -10.87 3.91
N LEU A 107 -12.01 -10.63 4.92
CA LEU A 107 -12.09 -11.31 6.21
C LEU A 107 -13.20 -10.74 7.12
N HIS A 108 -13.44 -9.43 7.03
CA HIS A 108 -14.35 -8.71 7.90
C HIS A 108 -15.56 -8.19 7.14
N ALA A 109 -16.62 -9.02 7.06
CA ALA A 109 -17.87 -8.63 6.39
C ALA A 109 -18.52 -7.39 7.02
N GLU A 110 -18.30 -7.16 8.31
CA GLU A 110 -18.76 -5.97 9.03
C GLU A 110 -18.14 -4.67 8.50
N TRP A 111 -17.00 -4.72 7.79
CA TRP A 111 -16.37 -3.55 7.19
C TRP A 111 -17.01 -3.14 5.86
N ALA A 112 -17.98 -3.89 5.32
CA ALA A 112 -18.68 -3.50 4.09
C ALA A 112 -19.43 -2.16 4.22
N THR A 113 -19.72 -1.71 5.44
CA THR A 113 -20.41 -0.44 5.72
C THR A 113 -19.75 0.32 6.88
N GLY A 114 -20.16 1.57 7.10
CA GLY A 114 -19.69 2.37 8.23
C GLY A 114 -18.30 2.96 8.01
N THR A 115 -17.58 3.21 9.11
CA THR A 115 -16.28 3.92 9.11
C THR A 115 -15.13 3.11 8.54
N HIS A 116 -15.28 1.77 8.48
CA HIS A 116 -14.29 0.86 7.90
C HIS A 116 -14.61 0.49 6.45
N ALA A 117 -15.69 1.04 5.87
CA ALA A 117 -16.02 0.85 4.46
C ALA A 117 -14.87 1.29 3.56
N TRP A 118 -14.61 0.49 2.53
CA TRP A 118 -13.65 0.85 1.50
C TRP A 118 -13.99 2.21 0.89
N ARG A 119 -13.00 3.10 0.84
CA ARG A 119 -13.12 4.43 0.25
C ARG A 119 -12.85 4.34 -1.24
N ASN A 120 -13.90 4.36 -2.06
CA ASN A 120 -13.82 4.26 -3.51
C ASN A 120 -13.97 5.61 -4.25
N ASN A 121 -14.01 6.73 -3.51
CA ASN A 121 -14.13 8.09 -4.05
C ASN A 121 -12.85 8.90 -3.78
N GLY A 122 -12.70 10.03 -4.48
CA GLY A 122 -11.48 10.85 -4.41
C GLY A 122 -10.29 10.12 -5.03
N ASN A 123 -9.17 10.05 -4.30
CA ASN A 123 -7.98 9.29 -4.70
C ASN A 123 -7.71 8.14 -3.70
N PRO A 124 -8.31 6.95 -3.91
CA PRO A 124 -8.10 5.79 -3.04
C PRO A 124 -6.65 5.30 -2.96
N PHE A 125 -5.83 5.52 -3.99
CA PHE A 125 -4.40 5.19 -3.92
C PHE A 125 -3.70 6.10 -2.90
N LEU A 126 -3.92 7.41 -2.95
CA LEU A 126 -3.36 8.33 -1.97
C LEU A 126 -3.80 7.96 -0.54
N TYR A 127 -5.08 7.65 -0.33
CA TYR A 127 -5.58 7.18 0.96
C TYR A 127 -4.83 5.93 1.46
N VAL A 128 -4.58 4.94 0.60
CA VAL A 128 -3.78 3.77 0.95
C VAL A 128 -2.37 4.17 1.37
N VAL A 129 -1.69 5.01 0.59
CA VAL A 129 -0.31 5.45 0.88
C VAL A 129 -0.22 6.22 2.19
N GLU A 130 -1.14 7.14 2.45
CA GLU A 130 -1.23 7.87 3.73
C GLU A 130 -1.34 6.91 4.92
N ASN A 131 -2.21 5.90 4.84
CA ASN A 131 -2.37 4.92 5.93
C ASN A 131 -1.10 4.07 6.12
N LEU A 132 -0.42 3.67 5.03
CA LEU A 132 0.84 2.94 5.14
C LEU A 132 1.91 3.78 5.84
N ILE A 133 2.05 5.06 5.47
CA ILE A 133 3.00 5.99 6.09
C ILE A 133 2.66 6.17 7.58
N ASP A 134 1.39 6.39 7.91
CA ASP A 134 0.94 6.55 9.29
C ASP A 134 1.22 5.31 10.14
N ASP A 135 0.92 4.11 9.64
CA ASP A 135 1.16 2.85 10.35
C ASP A 135 2.67 2.61 10.56
N ILE A 136 3.51 2.85 9.54
CA ILE A 136 4.98 2.73 9.63
C ILE A 136 5.56 3.73 10.64
N ASN A 137 5.08 4.98 10.63
CA ASN A 137 5.54 6.02 11.54
C ASN A 137 5.08 5.77 12.98
N ARG A 138 3.89 5.21 13.19
CA ARG A 138 3.38 4.85 14.51
C ARG A 138 4.27 3.83 15.23
N VAL A 139 4.91 2.94 14.47
CA VAL A 139 5.91 2.00 15.00
C VAL A 139 7.35 2.49 14.84
N GLN A 140 7.54 3.78 14.58
CA GLN A 140 8.85 4.44 14.47
C GLN A 140 9.78 3.78 13.42
N GLY A 141 9.22 3.18 12.38
CA GLY A 141 9.96 2.45 11.35
C GLY A 141 10.47 1.08 11.80
N ALA A 142 9.96 0.51 12.90
CA ALA A 142 10.27 -0.84 13.33
C ALA A 142 9.80 -1.89 12.30
N ARG A 143 10.63 -2.90 12.07
CA ARG A 143 10.35 -4.04 11.18
C ARG A 143 9.82 -5.23 11.97
N ALA A 144 9.03 -6.08 11.31
CA ALA A 144 8.67 -7.36 11.87
C ALA A 144 9.92 -8.21 12.13
N ALA A 145 9.86 -9.03 13.18
CA ALA A 145 10.95 -9.94 13.60
C ALA A 145 10.94 -11.24 12.79
#